data_AF-Q2TUP3-F1
#
_entry.id   AF-Q2TUP3-F1
#
_cell.length_a   1.000
_cell.length_b   1.000
_cell.length_c   1.000
_cell.angle_alpha   90.00
_cell.angle_beta   90.00
_cell.angle_gamma   90.00
#
_symmetry.space_group_name_H-M   'P 1'
#
loop_
_entity.id
_entity.type
_entity.pdbx_description
1 polymer ?
#
loop_
_entity_poly.entity_id
_entity_poly.type
_entity_poly.pdbx_seq_one_letter_code
_entity_poly.pdbx_strand_id
1 'polypeptide(L)'
;DEIARAEAYNIVNANEQYIVPTSGDPIRGLIQDHIVSAALLTKRDTFLTKEEYQNLVYTACVSNAAPIFQRGKSCPKVGVVKDEHAFLSLPPTILKPEPLWTGKQVITTVLHYITKGRPPFTVKKSGRVPGDYWGKSSGELEVLIQNNELICGVIDKAQFGKYGMVHIVQELYGADAAGHLLSVFSRLFTGYLQMHGFTCGVVDLLLVPQAEDDRKKKLEKSEKLGDKIHLQFLGGDRADIDVMCIEEEIEKVLRTKGEVASSRLDRLMSSALNRITSEVNNSLFPKGLLKPFPGNCLSLMTMTGAKGGLVNFTQISSLLGQQELEGKRVPRMVSGKTLPCFPPWDSRSRAGGFISDRFLTGLRPQEYYFHCMAGRDGLVDTAIKTSRSGYLQRCLIKNLECLKVYYDYTVRDSDGSVIQFNYGEDGLDVMKISCLTEFEVLATNQKLVRQRLGTNKLDELGSQHSKKEKFKEKSSVAGSYAKDLPEALEKKVQEFIGGLSKEKRQSLKLKNQNKFLNMMGLKYVSSLAQPGEAVGVIAGQSIGEPS
;
A
#
# COMPACT_ATOMS: atom_id res chain seq x y z
N ASP A 1 -36.16 7.70 12.34
CA ASP A 1 -35.70 8.34 13.58
C ASP A 1 -34.48 9.19 13.25
N GLU A 2 -34.40 10.41 13.78
CA GLU A 2 -33.24 11.29 13.59
C GLU A 2 -32.00 10.79 14.34
N ILE A 3 -32.17 10.00 15.42
CA ILE A 3 -31.05 9.40 16.16
C ILE A 3 -30.27 8.44 15.26
N ALA A 4 -30.95 7.47 14.64
CA ALA A 4 -30.33 6.54 13.71
C ALA A 4 -29.69 7.26 12.51
N ARG A 5 -30.29 8.36 12.03
CA ARG A 5 -29.68 9.19 10.98
C ARG A 5 -28.38 9.83 11.48
N ALA A 6 -28.36 10.37 12.68
CA ALA A 6 -27.17 10.99 13.26
C ALA A 6 -26.04 9.97 13.46
N GLU A 7 -26.34 8.75 13.89
CA GLU A 7 -25.36 7.65 13.99
C GLU A 7 -24.80 7.28 12.61
N ALA A 8 -25.66 7.15 11.60
CA ALA A 8 -25.24 6.84 10.24
C ALA A 8 -24.35 7.94 9.63
N TYR A 9 -24.66 9.21 9.86
CA TYR A 9 -23.89 10.33 9.31
C TYR A 9 -22.53 10.57 10.00
N ASN A 10 -22.43 10.28 11.30
CA ASN A 10 -21.26 10.66 12.09
C ASN A 10 -20.40 9.47 12.55
N ILE A 11 -20.95 8.26 12.63
CA ILE A 11 -20.23 7.07 13.13
C ILE A 11 -19.98 6.07 11.99
N VAL A 12 -21.05 5.66 11.31
CA VAL A 12 -20.99 4.60 10.27
C VAL A 12 -20.64 5.17 8.88
N ASN A 13 -20.46 6.49 8.79
CA ASN A 13 -20.11 7.16 7.54
C ASN A 13 -18.79 6.62 6.96
N ALA A 14 -18.81 6.31 5.67
CA ALA A 14 -17.64 5.80 4.95
C ALA A 14 -16.39 6.70 5.07
N ASN A 15 -16.54 8.01 5.27
CA ASN A 15 -15.40 8.91 5.48
C ASN A 15 -14.66 8.59 6.79
N GLU A 16 -15.40 8.34 7.87
CA GLU A 16 -14.81 7.96 9.16
C GLU A 16 -14.22 6.55 9.11
N GLN A 17 -14.78 5.66 8.27
CA GLN A 17 -14.27 4.32 7.99
C GLN A 17 -13.14 4.31 6.93
N TYR A 18 -12.19 5.26 7.03
CA TYR A 18 -11.03 5.32 6.14
C TYR A 18 -9.94 4.30 6.51
N ILE A 19 -9.78 4.04 7.81
CA ILE A 19 -8.72 3.23 8.41
C ILE A 19 -9.32 1.95 9.00
N VAL A 20 -8.66 0.81 8.77
CA VAL A 20 -9.06 -0.47 9.37
C VAL A 20 -8.60 -0.55 10.83
N PRO A 21 -9.43 -1.04 11.76
CA PRO A 21 -9.02 -1.19 13.15
C PRO A 21 -8.01 -2.33 13.36
N THR A 22 -7.87 -3.26 12.41
CA THR A 22 -6.96 -4.41 12.50
C THR A 22 -5.49 -4.00 12.56
N SER A 23 -5.07 -3.03 11.73
CA SER A 23 -3.66 -2.64 11.56
C SER A 23 -3.42 -1.13 11.50
N GLY A 24 -4.48 -0.32 11.53
CA GLY A 24 -4.38 1.12 11.33
C GLY A 24 -4.05 1.51 9.89
N ASP A 25 -4.26 0.62 8.93
CA ASP A 25 -4.00 0.86 7.51
C ASP A 25 -5.21 1.47 6.79
N PRO A 26 -5.00 2.34 5.80
CA PRO A 26 -6.09 2.88 5.01
C PRO A 26 -6.67 1.81 4.06
N ILE A 27 -8.00 1.69 4.05
CA ILE A 27 -8.73 0.75 3.19
C ILE A 27 -9.35 1.42 1.96
N ARG A 28 -9.64 2.73 2.06
CA ARG A 28 -10.22 3.48 0.94
C ARG A 28 -9.11 4.10 0.10
N GLY A 29 -9.14 3.84 -1.20
CA GLY A 29 -8.20 4.39 -2.15
C GLY A 29 -8.72 4.25 -3.57
N LEU A 30 -8.02 4.89 -4.51
CA LEU A 30 -8.31 4.71 -5.93
C LEU A 30 -7.65 3.44 -6.46
N ILE A 31 -8.23 2.85 -7.50
CA ILE A 31 -7.82 1.54 -8.02
C ILE A 31 -7.64 1.57 -9.54
N GLN A 32 -6.90 0.60 -10.08
CA GLN A 32 -6.82 0.30 -11.51
C GLN A 32 -6.55 1.54 -12.37
N ASP A 33 -7.49 1.90 -13.24
CA ASP A 33 -7.39 2.98 -14.23
C ASP A 33 -7.03 4.33 -13.62
N HIS A 34 -7.53 4.63 -12.41
CA HIS A 34 -7.19 5.87 -11.71
C HIS A 34 -5.72 5.94 -11.34
N ILE A 35 -5.09 4.82 -10.99
CA ILE A 35 -3.66 4.77 -10.67
C ILE A 35 -2.82 4.96 -11.94
N VAL A 36 -3.23 4.34 -13.05
CA VAL A 36 -2.56 4.53 -14.35
C VAL A 36 -2.68 5.97 -14.81
N SER A 37 -3.89 6.53 -14.74
CA SER A 37 -4.18 7.91 -15.12
C SER A 37 -3.42 8.90 -14.23
N ALA A 38 -3.33 8.66 -12.91
CA ALA A 38 -2.51 9.45 -12.00
C ALA A 38 -1.04 9.44 -12.41
N ALA A 39 -0.48 8.28 -12.74
CA ALA A 39 0.90 8.16 -13.17
C ALA A 39 1.16 8.85 -14.52
N LEU A 40 0.24 8.70 -15.49
CA LEU A 40 0.31 9.36 -16.79
C LEU A 40 0.13 10.88 -16.70
N LEU A 41 -0.70 11.36 -15.79
CA LEU A 41 -0.89 12.80 -15.59
C LEU A 41 0.34 13.41 -14.90
N THR A 42 0.89 12.73 -13.90
CA THR A 42 1.97 13.28 -13.05
C THR A 42 3.39 12.98 -13.54
N LYS A 43 3.58 12.20 -14.61
CA LYS A 43 4.91 12.06 -15.23
C LYS A 43 5.43 13.41 -15.74
N ARG A 44 6.77 13.54 -15.82
CA ARG A 44 7.44 14.78 -16.21
C ARG A 44 7.08 15.29 -17.61
N ASP A 45 6.83 14.37 -18.54
CA ASP A 45 6.61 14.69 -19.95
C ASP A 45 5.17 15.14 -20.27
N THR A 46 4.31 15.24 -19.26
CA THR A 46 2.91 15.64 -19.46
C THR A 46 2.76 17.15 -19.36
N PHE A 47 2.58 17.77 -20.53
CA PHE A 47 2.24 19.17 -20.70
C PHE A 47 0.80 19.31 -21.18
N LEU A 48 0.11 20.31 -20.67
CA LEU A 48 -1.29 20.62 -20.95
C LEU A 48 -1.38 22.06 -21.44
N THR A 49 -2.22 22.27 -22.45
CA THR A 49 -2.63 23.60 -22.89
C THR A 49 -3.52 24.26 -21.82
N LYS A 50 -3.72 25.58 -21.94
CA LYS A 50 -4.60 26.32 -21.04
C LYS A 50 -6.01 25.73 -20.97
N GLU A 51 -6.56 25.35 -22.12
CA GLU A 51 -7.92 24.82 -22.24
C GLU A 51 -8.06 23.46 -21.57
N GLU A 52 -7.11 22.55 -21.81
CA GLU A 52 -7.07 21.23 -21.16
C GLU A 52 -6.92 21.34 -19.65
N TYR A 53 -5.99 22.20 -19.18
CA TYR A 53 -5.79 22.46 -17.76
C TYR A 53 -7.08 22.97 -17.09
N GLN A 54 -7.72 23.98 -17.68
CA GLN A 54 -8.96 24.55 -17.14
C GLN A 54 -10.10 23.55 -17.16
N ASN A 55 -10.27 22.78 -18.23
CA ASN A 55 -11.29 21.76 -18.36
C ASN A 55 -11.13 20.64 -17.31
N LEU A 56 -9.90 20.14 -17.11
CA LEU A 56 -9.61 19.11 -16.11
C LEU A 56 -9.87 19.59 -14.68
N VAL A 57 -9.39 20.79 -14.33
CA VAL A 57 -9.60 21.37 -13.00
C VAL A 57 -11.09 21.59 -12.75
N TYR A 58 -11.82 22.12 -13.73
CA TYR A 58 -13.27 22.34 -13.63
C TYR A 58 -14.02 21.03 -13.43
N THR A 59 -13.75 20.02 -14.26
CA THR A 59 -14.37 18.68 -14.19
C THR A 59 -14.08 17.97 -12.85
N ALA A 60 -12.88 18.16 -12.31
CA ALA A 60 -12.48 17.55 -11.04
C ALA A 60 -13.17 18.22 -9.84
N CYS A 61 -13.12 19.56 -9.77
CA CYS A 61 -13.47 20.32 -8.57
C CYS A 61 -14.92 20.79 -8.51
N VAL A 62 -15.58 21.04 -9.65
CA VAL A 62 -16.98 21.45 -9.69
C VAL A 62 -17.85 20.20 -9.61
N SER A 63 -18.44 19.97 -8.44
CA SER A 63 -19.41 18.90 -8.27
C SER A 63 -20.78 19.38 -8.77
N ASN A 64 -21.40 18.63 -9.68
CA ASN A 64 -22.81 18.79 -10.06
C ASN A 64 -23.77 18.36 -8.93
N ALA A 65 -23.27 17.85 -7.80
CA ALA A 65 -24.08 17.68 -6.61
C ALA A 65 -24.58 19.07 -6.21
N ALA A 66 -25.90 19.26 -6.33
CA ALA A 66 -26.61 20.52 -6.26
C ALA A 66 -25.95 21.51 -5.28
N PRO A 67 -25.76 22.79 -5.66
CA PRO A 67 -25.49 23.80 -4.64
C PRO A 67 -26.58 23.61 -3.60
N ILE A 68 -26.19 23.49 -2.33
CA ILE A 68 -27.13 23.43 -1.22
C ILE A 68 -28.16 24.51 -1.49
N PHE A 69 -29.36 24.11 -1.96
CA PHE A 69 -30.41 25.03 -2.30
C PHE A 69 -30.85 25.61 -0.95
N GLN A 70 -30.26 26.74 -0.57
CA GLN A 70 -30.89 27.60 0.41
C GLN A 70 -32.22 27.99 -0.23
N ARG A 71 -33.32 27.44 0.31
CA ARG A 71 -34.67 27.93 0.08
C ARG A 71 -34.68 29.40 0.50
N GLY A 72 -34.42 30.28 -0.44
CA GLY A 72 -34.25 31.71 -0.20
C GLY A 72 -34.35 32.49 -1.49
N LYS A 73 -35.60 32.78 -1.88
CA LYS A 73 -36.05 33.82 -2.83
C LYS A 73 -35.71 33.62 -4.33
N SER A 74 -36.76 33.20 -5.05
CA SER A 74 -37.09 33.50 -6.46
C SER A 74 -35.93 33.58 -7.47
N CYS A 75 -35.56 32.43 -8.05
CA CYS A 75 -35.26 32.22 -9.49
C CYS A 75 -34.62 30.81 -9.66
N PRO A 76 -35.29 29.82 -10.29
CA PRO A 76 -34.83 28.42 -10.26
C PRO A 76 -33.92 28.00 -11.43
N LYS A 77 -33.30 28.92 -12.19
CA LYS A 77 -32.54 28.56 -13.42
C LYS A 77 -31.11 29.10 -13.53
N VAL A 78 -30.60 29.85 -12.56
CA VAL A 78 -29.21 30.30 -12.54
C VAL A 78 -28.63 30.03 -11.16
N GLY A 79 -27.80 28.99 -11.05
CA GLY A 79 -27.01 28.74 -9.85
C GLY A 79 -25.91 29.80 -9.75
N VAL A 80 -26.02 30.72 -8.81
CA VAL A 80 -24.93 31.64 -8.49
C VAL A 80 -23.86 30.85 -7.73
N VAL A 81 -22.76 30.53 -8.39
CA VAL A 81 -21.54 30.05 -7.72
C VAL A 81 -21.03 31.21 -6.88
N LYS A 82 -21.11 31.12 -5.55
CA LYS A 82 -20.51 32.12 -4.66
C LYS A 82 -19.01 32.26 -4.98
N ASP A 83 -18.46 33.47 -4.88
CA ASP A 83 -17.01 33.78 -4.99
C ASP A 83 -16.12 32.90 -4.08
N GLU A 84 -16.71 32.28 -3.05
CA GLU A 84 -16.07 31.28 -2.20
C GLU A 84 -15.56 30.04 -2.98
N HIS A 85 -15.99 29.83 -4.23
CA HIS A 85 -15.52 28.76 -5.13
C HIS A 85 -14.66 29.26 -6.30
N ALA A 86 -14.25 30.54 -6.33
CA ALA A 86 -13.37 31.04 -7.38
C ALA A 86 -12.03 30.27 -7.39
N PHE A 87 -11.68 29.73 -8.55
CA PHE A 87 -10.45 28.97 -8.80
C PHE A 87 -9.25 29.91 -8.89
N LEU A 88 -8.24 29.68 -8.04
CA LEU A 88 -6.91 30.28 -8.25
C LEU A 88 -6.19 29.45 -9.30
N SER A 89 -6.27 29.87 -10.56
CA SER A 89 -5.46 29.28 -11.63
C SER A 89 -3.99 29.62 -11.38
N LEU A 90 -3.14 28.60 -11.38
CA LEU A 90 -1.69 28.79 -11.27
C LEU A 90 -1.13 29.38 -12.57
N PRO A 91 -0.04 30.15 -12.51
CA PRO A 91 0.67 30.55 -13.72
C PRO A 91 1.24 29.32 -14.45
N PRO A 92 1.37 29.36 -15.79
CA PRO A 92 1.97 28.26 -16.55
C PRO A 92 3.43 28.07 -16.16
N THR A 93 3.93 26.84 -16.25
CA THR A 93 5.35 26.55 -15.98
C THR A 93 6.22 27.02 -17.13
N ILE A 94 5.73 26.88 -18.36
CA ILE A 94 6.41 27.33 -19.59
C ILE A 94 5.64 28.53 -20.14
N LEU A 95 6.31 29.65 -20.35
CA LEU A 95 5.69 30.89 -20.88
C LEU A 95 5.88 31.06 -22.39
N LYS A 96 6.98 30.55 -22.94
CA LYS A 96 7.33 30.62 -24.37
C LYS A 96 7.85 29.25 -24.82
N PRO A 97 7.58 28.81 -26.07
CA PRO A 97 6.87 29.51 -27.15
C PRO A 97 5.36 29.63 -26.92
N GLU A 98 4.75 28.69 -26.20
CA GLU A 98 3.34 28.69 -25.82
C GLU A 98 3.18 28.48 -24.31
N PRO A 99 2.11 29.02 -23.69
CA PRO A 99 1.86 28.84 -22.27
C PRO A 99 1.41 27.39 -22.00
N LEU A 100 2.25 26.63 -21.29
CA LEU A 100 1.98 25.22 -20.94
C LEU A 100 2.01 24.99 -19.43
N TRP A 101 1.09 24.17 -18.97
CA TRP A 101 0.98 23.69 -17.60
C TRP A 101 1.45 22.25 -17.49
N THR A 102 1.99 21.86 -16.35
CA THR A 102 2.32 20.45 -16.10
C THR A 102 1.15 19.73 -15.44
N GLY A 103 1.05 18.41 -15.59
CA GLY A 103 0.02 17.66 -14.85
C GLY A 103 0.20 17.70 -13.33
N LYS A 104 1.43 17.91 -12.83
CA LYS A 104 1.71 18.17 -11.40
C LYS A 104 1.08 19.49 -10.90
N GLN A 105 0.99 20.51 -11.76
CA GLN A 105 0.28 21.76 -11.43
C GLN A 105 -1.23 21.55 -11.31
N VAL A 106 -1.82 20.61 -12.05
CA VAL A 106 -3.24 20.25 -11.89
C VAL A 106 -3.48 19.72 -10.48
N ILE A 107 -2.64 18.79 -10.01
CA ILE A 107 -2.73 18.24 -8.64
C ILE A 107 -2.57 19.36 -7.60
N THR A 108 -1.60 20.24 -7.80
CA THR A 108 -1.37 21.39 -6.91
C THR A 108 -2.62 22.28 -6.79
N THR A 109 -3.27 22.56 -7.93
CA THR A 109 -4.50 23.35 -7.98
C THR A 109 -5.64 22.66 -7.21
N VAL A 110 -5.78 21.34 -7.37
CA VAL A 110 -6.75 20.52 -6.63
C VAL A 110 -6.49 20.55 -5.12
N LEU A 111 -5.22 20.44 -4.70
CA LEU A 111 -4.85 20.51 -3.29
C LEU A 111 -5.17 21.89 -2.69
N HIS A 112 -4.89 22.97 -3.41
CA HIS A 112 -5.28 24.32 -2.98
C HIS A 112 -6.80 24.49 -2.88
N TYR A 113 -7.57 23.90 -3.79
CA TYR A 113 -9.03 23.94 -3.74
C TYR A 113 -9.57 23.24 -2.48
N ILE A 114 -9.07 22.04 -2.17
CA ILE A 114 -9.55 21.24 -1.03
C ILE A 114 -9.13 21.84 0.32
N THR A 115 -7.95 22.44 0.37
CA THR A 115 -7.39 23.02 1.59
C THR A 115 -7.68 24.52 1.72
N LYS A 116 -8.60 25.07 0.90
CA LYS A 116 -8.95 26.49 0.92
C LYS A 116 -9.35 26.95 2.34
N GLY A 117 -8.75 28.06 2.78
CA GLY A 117 -8.97 28.61 4.14
C GLY A 117 -8.19 27.90 5.25
N ARG A 118 -7.36 26.91 4.94
CA ARG A 118 -6.48 26.21 5.89
C ARG A 118 -5.01 26.37 5.47
N PRO A 119 -4.04 26.29 6.40
CA PRO A 119 -2.63 26.32 6.05
C PRO A 119 -2.26 25.18 5.09
N PRO A 120 -1.26 25.36 4.22
CA PRO A 120 -0.81 24.29 3.34
C PRO A 120 0.04 23.26 4.10
N PHE A 121 0.12 22.04 3.57
CA PHE A 121 0.93 20.96 4.14
C PHE A 121 2.17 20.66 3.30
N THR A 122 3.15 20.04 3.94
CA THR A 122 4.39 19.56 3.31
C THR A 122 4.64 18.11 3.70
N VAL A 123 4.92 17.27 2.70
CA VAL A 123 5.23 15.85 2.92
C VAL A 123 6.24 15.37 1.88
N LYS A 124 7.16 14.51 2.32
CA LYS A 124 8.11 13.79 1.48
C LYS A 124 7.90 12.29 1.67
N LYS A 125 7.59 11.56 0.61
CA LYS A 125 7.40 10.10 0.63
C LYS A 125 7.91 9.46 -0.65
N SER A 126 8.30 8.20 -0.58
CA SER A 126 8.73 7.44 -1.75
C SER A 126 7.53 6.85 -2.49
N GLY A 127 7.61 6.82 -3.81
CA GLY A 127 6.74 6.04 -4.68
C GLY A 127 7.14 4.57 -4.71
N ARG A 128 6.30 3.77 -5.36
CA ARG A 128 6.45 2.35 -5.62
C ARG A 128 7.37 2.06 -6.81
N VAL A 129 7.35 2.91 -7.84
CA VAL A 129 8.14 2.67 -9.08
C VAL A 129 9.62 2.95 -8.82
N PRO A 130 10.53 1.97 -8.98
CA PRO A 130 11.95 2.17 -8.73
C PRO A 130 12.56 3.25 -9.65
N GLY A 131 13.54 4.00 -9.15
CA GLY A 131 14.20 5.07 -9.91
C GLY A 131 14.82 4.61 -11.24
N ASP A 132 15.25 3.35 -11.33
CA ASP A 132 15.82 2.75 -12.54
C ASP A 132 14.88 2.76 -13.74
N TYR A 133 13.56 2.73 -13.51
CA TYR A 133 12.55 2.79 -14.56
C TYR A 133 12.42 4.19 -15.16
N TRP A 134 12.68 5.23 -14.36
CA TRP A 134 12.62 6.63 -14.79
C TRP A 134 13.97 7.17 -15.27
N GLY A 135 15.07 6.45 -15.02
CA GLY A 135 16.43 6.85 -15.34
C GLY A 135 17.22 7.40 -14.14
N LYS A 136 18.55 7.35 -14.22
CA LYS A 136 19.53 7.56 -13.11
C LYS A 136 19.47 8.94 -12.41
N SER A 137 18.67 9.89 -12.90
CA SER A 137 18.62 11.27 -12.39
C SER A 137 17.22 11.89 -12.42
N SER A 138 16.18 11.07 -12.50
CA SER A 138 14.81 11.57 -12.68
C SER A 138 14.24 12.28 -11.45
N GLY A 139 14.60 11.85 -10.24
CA GLY A 139 14.00 12.31 -8.98
C GLY A 139 12.55 11.83 -8.78
N GLU A 140 11.94 11.20 -9.79
CA GLU A 140 10.52 10.83 -9.82
C GLU A 140 10.13 9.70 -8.84
N LEU A 141 11.13 9.06 -8.21
CA LEU A 141 10.91 8.10 -7.12
C LEU A 141 10.38 8.78 -5.86
N GLU A 142 10.80 10.00 -5.55
CA GLU A 142 10.39 10.70 -4.33
C GLU A 142 9.26 11.69 -4.64
N VAL A 143 8.10 11.45 -4.05
CA VAL A 143 6.96 12.36 -4.05
C VAL A 143 7.18 13.43 -3.00
N LEU A 144 7.40 14.66 -3.46
CA LEU A 144 7.58 15.84 -2.62
C LEU A 144 6.45 16.83 -2.87
N ILE A 145 5.62 17.02 -1.84
CA ILE A 145 4.62 18.08 -1.79
C ILE A 145 5.13 19.11 -0.80
N GLN A 146 5.32 20.35 -1.25
CA GLN A 146 5.77 21.44 -0.39
C GLN A 146 4.77 22.58 -0.47
N ASN A 147 4.23 22.97 0.68
CA ASN A 147 3.19 23.99 0.76
C ASN A 147 2.01 23.75 -0.24
N ASN A 148 1.50 22.53 -0.31
CA ASN A 148 0.50 22.04 -1.27
C ASN A 148 0.95 21.95 -2.74
N GLU A 149 2.18 22.32 -3.07
CA GLU A 149 2.71 22.21 -4.42
C GLU A 149 3.39 20.87 -4.63
N LEU A 150 2.93 20.10 -5.62
CA LEU A 150 3.59 18.86 -6.03
C LEU A 150 4.81 19.19 -6.89
N ILE A 151 5.98 19.22 -6.26
CA ILE A 151 7.24 19.61 -6.91
C ILE A 151 7.84 18.43 -7.68
N CYS A 152 7.90 17.26 -7.04
CA CYS A 152 8.61 16.09 -7.57
C CYS A 152 7.81 14.81 -7.32
N GLY A 153 8.02 13.82 -8.18
CA GLY A 153 7.48 12.47 -8.02
C GLY A 153 6.19 12.20 -8.80
N VAL A 154 5.98 10.92 -9.11
CA VAL A 154 4.77 10.42 -9.77
C VAL A 154 3.80 9.88 -8.72
N ILE A 155 2.51 10.18 -8.88
CA ILE A 155 1.47 9.61 -8.04
C ILE A 155 1.17 8.19 -8.51
N ASP A 156 1.48 7.22 -7.66
CA ASP A 156 1.18 5.81 -7.84
C ASP A 156 0.34 5.26 -6.68
N LYS A 157 0.12 3.93 -6.64
CA LYS A 157 -0.68 3.29 -5.59
C LYS A 157 -0.16 3.56 -4.18
N ALA A 158 1.14 3.82 -3.98
CA ALA A 158 1.68 4.10 -2.65
C ALA A 158 1.10 5.38 -2.05
N GLN A 159 0.74 6.37 -2.87
CA GLN A 159 0.18 7.64 -2.41
C GLN A 159 -1.26 7.53 -1.89
N PHE A 160 -1.94 6.41 -2.19
CA PHE A 160 -3.26 6.07 -1.66
C PHE A 160 -3.19 5.04 -0.51
N GLY A 161 -1.99 4.53 -0.19
CA GLY A 161 -1.76 3.55 0.87
C GLY A 161 -1.33 4.18 2.20
N LYS A 162 -0.81 3.35 3.11
CA LYS A 162 -0.30 3.78 4.42
C LYS A 162 0.77 4.86 4.25
N TYR A 163 0.61 5.95 4.97
CA TYR A 163 1.47 7.16 4.91
C TYR A 163 1.54 7.87 3.56
N GLY A 164 0.72 7.49 2.59
CA GLY A 164 0.59 8.19 1.33
C GLY A 164 -0.06 9.56 1.50
N MET A 165 -0.03 10.37 0.43
CA MET A 165 -0.62 11.71 0.40
C MET A 165 -2.06 11.76 0.97
N VAL A 166 -2.94 10.84 0.57
CA VAL A 166 -4.36 10.89 1.02
C VAL A 166 -4.49 10.60 2.52
N HIS A 167 -3.69 9.68 3.04
CA HIS A 167 -3.66 9.37 4.47
C HIS A 167 -3.14 10.57 5.28
N ILE A 168 -2.11 11.27 4.80
CA ILE A 168 -1.63 12.50 5.44
C ILE A 168 -2.68 13.62 5.39
N VAL A 169 -3.46 13.71 4.31
CA VAL A 169 -4.59 14.66 4.25
C VAL A 169 -5.67 14.29 5.26
N GLN A 170 -5.99 13.01 5.44
CA GLN A 170 -6.92 12.55 6.47
C GLN A 170 -6.42 12.92 7.88
N GLU A 171 -5.13 12.77 8.13
CA GLU A 171 -4.52 13.08 9.41
C GLU A 171 -4.35 14.60 9.68
N LEU A 172 -4.17 15.42 8.66
CA LEU A 172 -3.99 16.87 8.87
C LEU A 172 -5.31 17.65 8.78
N TYR A 173 -6.22 17.22 7.91
CA TYR A 173 -7.45 17.96 7.58
C TYR A 173 -8.75 17.24 7.95
N GLY A 174 -8.68 15.96 8.33
CA GLY A 174 -9.83 15.14 8.74
C GLY A 174 -10.36 14.22 7.63
N ALA A 175 -11.23 13.30 8.05
CA ALA A 175 -11.84 12.27 7.20
C ALA A 175 -12.60 12.85 5.99
N ASP A 176 -13.40 13.90 6.19
CA ASP A 176 -14.18 14.52 5.11
C ASP A 176 -13.32 15.15 4.02
N ALA A 177 -12.19 15.78 4.40
CA ALA A 177 -11.27 16.36 3.43
C ALA A 177 -10.62 15.28 2.56
N ALA A 178 -10.26 14.13 3.15
CA ALA A 178 -9.75 12.98 2.41
C ALA A 178 -10.81 12.32 1.53
N GLY A 179 -12.05 12.17 2.00
CA GLY A 179 -13.16 11.67 1.20
C GLY A 179 -13.48 12.58 0.00
N HIS A 180 -13.43 13.89 0.20
CA HIS A 180 -13.60 14.88 -0.88
C HIS A 180 -12.43 14.81 -1.87
N LEU A 181 -11.19 14.69 -1.39
CA LEU A 181 -9.99 14.52 -2.22
C LEU A 181 -10.08 13.28 -3.11
N LEU A 182 -10.46 12.13 -2.56
CA LEU A 182 -10.67 10.90 -3.33
C LEU A 182 -11.73 11.07 -4.42
N SER A 183 -12.82 11.78 -4.11
CA SER A 183 -13.89 12.06 -5.07
C SER A 183 -13.44 12.98 -6.20
N VAL A 184 -12.67 14.03 -5.88
CA VAL A 184 -12.11 14.96 -6.86
C VAL A 184 -11.09 14.25 -7.76
N PHE A 185 -10.21 13.45 -7.17
CA PHE A 185 -9.24 12.66 -7.94
C PHE A 185 -9.89 11.61 -8.82
N SER A 186 -10.94 10.92 -8.37
CA SER A 186 -11.69 9.98 -9.20
C SER A 186 -12.22 10.66 -10.47
N ARG A 187 -12.84 11.85 -10.33
CA ARG A 187 -13.32 12.64 -11.48
C ARG A 187 -12.17 13.13 -12.36
N LEU A 188 -11.11 13.66 -11.76
CA LEU A 188 -9.94 14.17 -12.47
C LEU A 188 -9.32 13.08 -13.35
N PHE A 189 -9.02 11.93 -12.77
CA PHE A 189 -8.34 10.85 -13.46
C PHE A 189 -9.24 10.18 -14.49
N THR A 190 -10.55 10.12 -14.24
CA THR A 190 -11.53 9.65 -15.24
C THR A 190 -11.60 10.62 -16.43
N GLY A 191 -11.71 11.93 -16.18
CA GLY A 191 -11.73 12.95 -17.23
C GLY A 191 -10.43 12.97 -18.04
N TYR A 192 -9.27 12.85 -17.39
CA TYR A 192 -7.99 12.78 -18.09
C TYR A 192 -7.88 11.53 -18.97
N LEU A 193 -8.33 10.37 -18.47
CA LEU A 193 -8.28 9.13 -19.23
C LEU A 193 -9.22 9.16 -20.45
N GLN A 194 -10.35 9.86 -20.36
CA GLN A 194 -11.25 10.06 -21.51
C GLN A 194 -10.61 10.90 -22.62
N MET A 195 -9.72 11.84 -22.29
CA MET A 195 -8.99 12.64 -23.28
C MET A 195 -7.80 11.89 -23.89
N HIS A 196 -6.99 11.22 -23.06
CA HIS A 196 -5.74 10.62 -23.50
C HIS A 196 -5.91 9.17 -24.00
N GLY A 197 -6.85 8.41 -23.42
CA GLY A 197 -6.98 6.98 -23.63
C GLY A 197 -5.85 6.15 -23.00
N PHE A 198 -6.11 4.85 -22.80
CA PHE A 198 -5.11 3.89 -22.35
C PHE A 198 -5.42 2.51 -22.95
N THR A 199 -4.39 1.82 -23.45
CA THR A 199 -4.53 0.51 -24.08
C THR A 199 -3.30 -0.35 -23.83
N CYS A 200 -3.45 -1.66 -23.83
CA CYS A 200 -2.35 -2.62 -23.69
C CYS A 200 -2.43 -3.60 -24.86
N GLY A 201 -1.35 -3.71 -25.65
CA GLY A 201 -1.30 -4.56 -26.83
C GLY A 201 -0.22 -5.64 -26.74
N VAL A 202 -0.16 -6.53 -27.74
CA VAL A 202 0.86 -7.60 -27.80
C VAL A 202 2.28 -7.04 -27.87
N VAL A 203 2.48 -5.87 -28.49
CA VAL A 203 3.78 -5.20 -28.58
C VAL A 203 4.37 -4.89 -27.20
N ASP A 204 3.52 -4.68 -26.19
CA ASP A 204 3.96 -4.41 -24.81
C ASP A 204 4.52 -5.66 -24.12
N LEU A 205 4.30 -6.85 -24.70
CA LEU A 205 4.78 -8.15 -24.20
C LEU A 205 6.10 -8.59 -24.86
N LEU A 206 6.46 -7.96 -25.99
CA LEU A 206 7.59 -8.40 -26.81
C LEU A 206 8.93 -7.98 -26.20
N LEU A 207 9.93 -8.82 -26.41
CA LEU A 207 11.31 -8.58 -26.01
C LEU A 207 12.16 -8.16 -27.20
N VAL A 208 13.26 -7.46 -26.91
CA VAL A 208 14.31 -7.19 -27.89
C VAL A 208 15.01 -8.51 -28.25
N PRO A 209 15.37 -8.76 -29.53
CA PRO A 209 16.01 -10.02 -29.94
C PRO A 209 17.24 -10.42 -29.10
N GLN A 210 18.10 -9.45 -28.75
CA GLN A 210 19.26 -9.69 -27.89
C GLN A 210 18.86 -10.23 -26.50
N ALA A 211 17.81 -9.66 -25.90
CA ALA A 211 17.31 -10.09 -24.60
C ALA A 211 16.63 -11.47 -24.68
N GLU A 212 16.00 -11.80 -25.80
CA GLU A 212 15.44 -13.13 -26.06
C GLU A 212 16.54 -14.21 -26.17
N ASP A 213 17.65 -13.91 -26.85
CA ASP A 213 18.79 -14.82 -26.96
C ASP A 213 19.48 -15.02 -25.61
N ASP A 214 19.66 -13.96 -24.83
CA ASP A 214 20.22 -14.03 -23.48
C ASP A 214 19.32 -14.85 -22.54
N ARG A 215 18.00 -14.68 -22.66
CA ARG A 215 17.01 -15.49 -21.93
C ARG A 215 17.18 -16.98 -22.25
N LYS A 216 17.27 -17.35 -23.53
CA LYS A 216 17.46 -18.75 -23.95
C LYS A 216 18.76 -19.34 -23.41
N LYS A 217 19.89 -18.65 -23.58
CA LYS A 217 21.20 -19.08 -23.08
C LYS A 217 21.22 -19.31 -21.57
N LYS A 218 20.51 -18.48 -20.80
CA LYS A 218 20.40 -18.66 -19.35
C LYS A 218 19.50 -19.84 -18.97
N LEU A 219 18.41 -20.06 -19.69
CA LEU A 219 17.50 -21.18 -19.46
C LEU A 219 18.12 -22.53 -19.84
N GLU A 220 19.02 -22.60 -20.82
CA GLU A 220 19.77 -23.84 -21.10
C GLU A 220 20.57 -24.34 -19.89
N LYS A 221 20.99 -23.43 -18.99
CA LYS A 221 21.67 -23.82 -17.74
C LYS A 221 20.75 -24.62 -16.81
N SER A 222 19.43 -24.43 -16.86
CA SER A 222 18.49 -25.14 -15.98
C SER A 222 18.34 -26.62 -16.32
N GLU A 223 18.64 -27.04 -17.55
CA GLU A 223 18.62 -28.46 -17.92
C GLU A 223 19.78 -29.20 -17.25
N LYS A 224 21.00 -28.63 -17.31
CA LYS A 224 22.20 -29.22 -16.69
C LYS A 224 22.24 -29.10 -15.17
N LEU A 225 21.48 -28.18 -14.60
CA LEU A 225 21.42 -27.97 -13.16
C LEU A 225 20.75 -29.16 -12.44
N GLY A 226 19.80 -29.82 -13.11
CA GLY A 226 19.06 -30.93 -12.52
C GLY A 226 19.96 -32.07 -12.08
N ASP A 227 20.87 -32.49 -12.95
CA ASP A 227 21.81 -33.59 -12.69
C ASP A 227 22.76 -33.24 -11.53
N LYS A 228 23.26 -32.01 -11.50
CA LYS A 228 24.18 -31.53 -10.45
C LYS A 228 23.56 -31.58 -9.06
N ILE A 229 22.27 -31.22 -8.94
CA ILE A 229 21.58 -31.21 -7.65
C ILE A 229 21.26 -32.63 -7.19
N HIS A 230 20.91 -33.53 -8.12
CA HIS A 230 20.73 -34.94 -7.78
C HIS A 230 22.04 -35.57 -7.28
N LEU A 231 23.19 -35.27 -7.90
CA LEU A 231 24.50 -35.68 -7.41
C LEU A 231 24.81 -35.11 -6.01
N GLN A 232 24.53 -33.83 -5.79
CA GLN A 232 24.69 -33.19 -4.49
C GLN A 232 23.80 -33.83 -3.41
N PHE A 233 22.58 -34.22 -3.76
CA PHE A 233 21.64 -34.87 -2.85
C PHE A 233 22.14 -36.27 -2.43
N LEU A 234 22.76 -37.00 -3.34
CA LEU A 234 23.40 -38.30 -3.07
C LEU A 234 24.73 -38.17 -2.30
N GLY A 235 25.23 -36.95 -2.08
CA GLY A 235 26.44 -36.68 -1.30
C GLY A 235 27.76 -36.89 -2.06
N GLY A 236 27.74 -36.83 -3.40
CA GLY A 236 28.91 -37.10 -4.23
C GLY A 236 29.49 -35.85 -4.92
N ASP A 237 30.72 -35.47 -4.55
CA ASP A 237 31.68 -34.77 -5.43
C ASP A 237 32.31 -35.74 -6.46
N ARG A 238 31.53 -36.72 -6.95
CA ARG A 238 32.01 -37.73 -7.89
C ARG A 238 31.64 -37.27 -9.30
N ALA A 239 32.59 -36.63 -9.97
CA ALA A 239 32.43 -36.07 -11.32
C ALA A 239 32.17 -37.11 -12.44
N ASP A 240 32.22 -38.42 -12.12
CA ASP A 240 32.21 -39.52 -13.09
C ASP A 240 31.14 -40.59 -12.79
N ILE A 241 29.90 -40.19 -12.45
CA ILE A 241 28.79 -41.16 -12.32
C ILE A 241 27.93 -41.12 -13.59
N ASP A 242 27.77 -42.28 -14.23
CA ASP A 242 26.87 -42.50 -15.37
C ASP A 242 25.40 -42.22 -14.99
N VAL A 243 24.62 -41.67 -15.92
CA VAL A 243 23.22 -41.22 -15.69
C VAL A 243 22.35 -42.34 -15.15
N MET A 244 22.60 -43.59 -15.57
CA MET A 244 21.87 -44.77 -15.09
C MET A 244 22.14 -45.10 -13.61
N CYS A 245 23.36 -44.88 -13.12
CA CYS A 245 23.67 -45.11 -11.70
C CYS A 245 23.02 -44.07 -10.78
N ILE A 246 22.72 -42.88 -11.30
CA ILE A 246 22.06 -41.81 -10.54
C ILE A 246 20.59 -42.17 -10.27
N GLU A 247 19.87 -42.68 -11.29
CA GLU A 247 18.44 -43.03 -11.18
C GLU A 247 18.19 -44.14 -10.15
N GLU A 248 19.00 -45.21 -10.16
CA GLU A 248 18.86 -46.33 -9.22
C GLU A 248 19.15 -45.92 -7.77
N GLU A 249 20.18 -45.10 -7.53
CA GLU A 249 20.51 -44.64 -6.19
C GLU A 249 19.48 -43.64 -5.65
N ILE A 250 18.91 -42.79 -6.51
CA ILE A 250 17.78 -41.94 -6.15
C ILE A 250 16.58 -42.78 -5.73
N GLU A 251 16.24 -43.82 -6.51
CA GLU A 251 15.14 -44.73 -6.18
C GLU A 251 15.34 -45.36 -4.80
N LYS A 252 16.54 -45.91 -4.54
CA LYS A 252 16.88 -46.49 -3.23
C LYS A 252 16.69 -45.47 -2.12
N VAL A 253 17.28 -44.30 -2.24
CA VAL A 253 17.23 -43.27 -1.18
C VAL A 253 15.81 -42.77 -0.94
N LEU A 254 15.04 -42.52 -2.00
CA LEU A 254 13.66 -42.03 -1.88
C LEU A 254 12.72 -43.10 -1.31
N ARG A 255 12.91 -44.38 -1.65
CA ARG A 255 12.10 -45.47 -1.07
C ARG A 255 12.48 -45.78 0.37
N THR A 256 13.77 -45.74 0.72
CA THR A 256 14.21 -46.04 2.10
C THR A 256 13.89 -44.91 3.08
N LYS A 257 14.11 -43.65 2.70
CA LYS A 257 13.93 -42.49 3.59
C LYS A 257 12.58 -41.79 3.41
N GLY A 258 11.77 -42.24 2.46
CA GLY A 258 10.41 -41.78 2.23
C GLY A 258 10.29 -40.27 1.98
N GLU A 259 9.25 -39.69 2.56
CA GLU A 259 8.82 -38.31 2.31
C GLU A 259 9.86 -37.25 2.71
N VAL A 260 10.65 -37.51 3.76
CA VAL A 260 11.70 -36.59 4.23
C VAL A 260 12.78 -36.39 3.17
N ALA A 261 13.17 -37.48 2.50
CA ALA A 261 14.13 -37.43 1.41
C ALA A 261 13.57 -36.73 0.17
N SER A 262 12.31 -37.01 -0.19
CA SER A 262 11.64 -36.33 -1.31
C SER A 262 11.56 -34.82 -1.09
N SER A 263 11.08 -34.41 0.09
CA SER A 263 10.94 -32.99 0.44
C SER A 263 12.28 -32.26 0.45
N ARG A 264 13.35 -32.94 0.89
CA ARG A 264 14.71 -32.39 0.85
C ARG A 264 15.20 -32.18 -0.60
N LEU A 265 15.02 -33.17 -1.46
CA LEU A 265 15.40 -33.08 -2.87
C LEU A 265 14.64 -31.96 -3.58
N ASP A 266 13.32 -31.88 -3.34
CA ASP A 266 12.45 -30.86 -3.90
C ASP A 266 12.87 -29.45 -3.47
N ARG A 267 13.19 -29.26 -2.19
CA ARG A 267 13.63 -27.96 -1.67
C ARG A 267 14.97 -27.51 -2.27
N LEU A 268 15.91 -28.44 -2.45
CA LEU A 268 17.20 -28.15 -3.11
C LEU A 268 16.99 -27.72 -4.57
N MET A 269 16.13 -28.45 -5.29
CA MET A 269 15.76 -28.14 -6.67
C MET A 269 15.05 -26.79 -6.80
N SER A 270 13.98 -26.57 -6.04
CA SER A 270 13.22 -25.32 -6.07
C SER A 270 14.12 -24.12 -5.79
N SER A 271 14.99 -24.20 -4.77
CA SER A 271 15.92 -23.12 -4.42
C SER A 271 16.86 -22.75 -5.57
N ALA A 272 17.47 -23.76 -6.20
CA ALA A 272 18.43 -23.53 -7.28
C ALA A 272 17.75 -23.06 -8.58
N LEU A 273 16.56 -23.57 -8.89
CA LEU A 273 15.77 -23.16 -10.05
C LEU A 273 15.21 -21.74 -9.87
N ASN A 274 14.77 -21.37 -8.66
CA ASN A 274 14.32 -20.01 -8.35
C ASN A 274 15.45 -18.97 -8.47
N ARG A 275 16.72 -19.37 -8.22
CA ARG A 275 17.89 -18.53 -8.53
C ARG A 275 18.03 -18.26 -10.03
N ILE A 276 17.84 -19.27 -10.88
CA ILE A 276 17.87 -19.09 -12.34
C ILE A 276 16.74 -18.16 -12.77
N THR A 277 15.50 -18.38 -12.30
CA THR A 277 14.35 -17.52 -12.58
C THR A 277 14.67 -16.06 -12.24
N SER A 278 15.29 -15.81 -11.08
CA SER A 278 15.69 -14.47 -10.65
C SER A 278 16.81 -13.89 -11.53
N GLU A 279 17.82 -14.67 -11.91
CA GLU A 279 18.91 -14.25 -12.79
C GLU A 279 18.42 -13.86 -14.19
N VAL A 280 17.45 -14.60 -14.73
CA VAL A 280 16.80 -14.31 -16.01
C VAL A 280 15.99 -13.02 -15.91
N ASN A 281 15.13 -12.90 -14.89
CA ASN A 281 14.25 -11.74 -14.72
C ASN A 281 15.05 -10.44 -14.48
N ASN A 282 16.13 -10.48 -13.69
CA ASN A 282 16.96 -9.31 -13.42
C ASN A 282 17.76 -8.83 -14.65
N SER A 283 18.11 -9.72 -15.59
CA SER A 283 18.70 -9.26 -16.86
C SER A 283 17.68 -8.69 -17.82
N LEU A 284 16.45 -9.15 -17.74
CA LEU A 284 15.42 -8.89 -18.74
C LEU A 284 14.62 -7.62 -18.43
N PHE A 285 14.29 -7.38 -17.17
CA PHE A 285 13.55 -6.17 -16.76
C PHE A 285 14.49 -5.17 -16.07
N PRO A 286 14.39 -3.86 -16.38
CA PRO A 286 13.43 -3.21 -17.29
C PRO A 286 13.88 -3.12 -18.76
N LYS A 287 15.14 -3.43 -19.09
CA LYS A 287 15.78 -3.00 -20.35
C LYS A 287 15.56 -3.92 -21.56
N GLY A 288 15.15 -5.16 -21.35
CA GLY A 288 14.99 -6.18 -22.40
C GLY A 288 13.65 -6.10 -23.14
N LEU A 289 12.76 -5.18 -22.76
CA LEU A 289 11.47 -4.97 -23.40
C LEU A 289 11.61 -4.20 -24.71
N LEU A 290 10.83 -4.58 -25.73
CA LEU A 290 10.78 -3.87 -27.01
C LEU A 290 10.30 -2.42 -26.83
N LYS A 291 9.24 -2.23 -26.05
CA LYS A 291 8.81 -0.92 -25.57
C LYS A 291 9.30 -0.72 -24.13
N PRO A 292 10.11 0.32 -23.86
CA PRO A 292 10.54 0.62 -22.51
C PRO A 292 9.44 1.32 -21.70
N PHE A 293 9.58 1.27 -20.38
CA PHE A 293 8.83 2.15 -19.48
C PHE A 293 9.24 3.61 -19.73
N PRO A 294 8.31 4.61 -19.66
CA PRO A 294 6.89 4.51 -19.29
C PRO A 294 5.93 4.22 -20.46
N GLY A 295 6.44 4.07 -21.69
CA GLY A 295 5.60 3.85 -22.89
C GLY A 295 4.96 2.47 -22.97
N ASN A 296 5.48 1.49 -22.24
CA ASN A 296 4.90 0.15 -22.15
C ASN A 296 3.78 0.11 -21.11
N CYS A 297 2.55 -0.08 -21.58
CA CYS A 297 1.35 -0.04 -20.75
C CYS A 297 1.25 -1.20 -19.75
N LEU A 298 1.72 -2.41 -20.08
CA LEU A 298 1.76 -3.52 -19.13
C LEU A 298 2.75 -3.25 -18.00
N SER A 299 3.92 -2.71 -18.33
CA SER A 299 4.91 -2.29 -17.34
C SER A 299 4.36 -1.16 -16.45
N LEU A 300 3.63 -0.21 -17.04
CA LEU A 300 3.02 0.90 -16.31
C LEU A 300 1.99 0.40 -15.29
N MET A 301 1.08 -0.52 -15.68
CA MET A 301 0.07 -1.08 -14.78
C MET A 301 0.69 -1.85 -13.60
N THR A 302 1.70 -2.66 -13.87
CA THR A 302 2.30 -3.57 -12.87
C THR A 302 3.22 -2.83 -11.91
N MET A 303 4.02 -1.87 -12.41
CA MET A 303 4.97 -1.10 -11.59
C MET A 303 4.26 -0.07 -10.70
N THR A 304 3.28 0.65 -11.24
CA THR A 304 2.50 1.63 -10.46
C THR A 304 1.54 0.97 -9.46
N GLY A 305 1.30 -0.34 -9.62
CA GLY A 305 0.42 -1.12 -8.76
C GLY A 305 -1.07 -1.02 -9.11
N ALA A 306 -1.41 -0.51 -10.30
CA ALA A 306 -2.78 -0.44 -10.79
C ALA A 306 -3.41 -1.83 -10.90
N LYS A 307 -2.73 -2.77 -11.57
CA LYS A 307 -3.17 -4.16 -11.71
C LYS A 307 -2.00 -5.08 -12.04
N GLY A 308 -1.99 -6.25 -11.40
CA GLY A 308 -0.91 -7.23 -11.51
C GLY A 308 0.36 -6.82 -10.75
N GLY A 309 1.29 -7.76 -10.62
CA GLY A 309 2.63 -7.53 -10.09
C GLY A 309 3.71 -7.88 -11.11
N LEU A 310 4.97 -7.67 -10.71
CA LEU A 310 6.13 -8.06 -11.52
C LEU A 310 6.11 -9.56 -11.84
N VAL A 311 5.65 -10.41 -10.92
CA VAL A 311 5.52 -11.86 -11.14
C VAL A 311 4.60 -12.17 -12.33
N ASN A 312 3.44 -11.51 -12.42
CA ASN A 312 2.55 -11.71 -13.57
C ASN A 312 3.22 -11.28 -14.87
N PHE A 313 3.94 -10.15 -14.84
CA PHE A 313 4.64 -9.64 -16.02
C PHE A 313 5.76 -10.59 -16.48
N THR A 314 6.53 -11.13 -15.53
CA THR A 314 7.60 -12.10 -15.81
C THR A 314 7.03 -13.42 -16.33
N GLN A 315 5.89 -13.89 -15.81
CA GLN A 315 5.25 -15.11 -16.31
C GLN A 315 4.74 -14.97 -17.76
N ILE A 316 4.28 -13.78 -18.13
CA ILE A 316 3.83 -13.51 -19.50
C ILE A 316 5.03 -13.44 -20.47
N SER A 317 6.06 -12.67 -20.11
CA SER A 317 7.12 -12.29 -21.06
C SER A 317 8.44 -13.04 -20.88
N SER A 318 8.72 -13.63 -19.72
CA SER A 318 10.01 -14.26 -19.38
C SER A 318 9.90 -15.80 -19.28
N LEU A 319 9.33 -16.32 -18.18
CA LEU A 319 9.05 -17.74 -17.96
C LEU A 319 8.04 -17.92 -16.81
N LEU A 320 7.35 -19.06 -16.76
CA LEU A 320 6.45 -19.40 -15.64
C LEU A 320 7.20 -19.75 -14.35
N GLY A 321 8.30 -20.50 -14.46
CA GLY A 321 9.10 -20.94 -13.31
C GLY A 321 8.65 -22.28 -12.72
N GLN A 322 9.16 -22.60 -11.54
CA GLN A 322 8.85 -23.83 -10.82
C GLN A 322 7.39 -23.84 -10.35
N GLN A 323 6.63 -24.88 -10.71
CA GLN A 323 5.30 -25.14 -10.15
C GLN A 323 5.45 -25.88 -8.83
N GLU A 324 4.85 -25.33 -7.77
CA GLU A 324 4.84 -25.91 -6.44
C GLU A 324 3.40 -26.27 -6.05
N LEU A 325 3.24 -27.43 -5.41
CA LEU A 325 1.98 -28.01 -4.95
C LEU A 325 2.13 -28.31 -3.46
N GLU A 326 1.31 -27.70 -2.61
CA GLU A 326 1.42 -27.83 -1.15
C GLU A 326 2.85 -27.61 -0.60
N GLY A 327 3.64 -26.72 -1.22
CA GLY A 327 5.03 -26.43 -0.85
C GLY A 327 6.06 -27.48 -1.30
N LYS A 328 5.65 -28.47 -2.09
CA LYS A 328 6.50 -29.50 -2.73
C LYS A 328 6.51 -29.31 -4.25
N ARG A 329 7.38 -30.04 -4.95
CA ARG A 329 7.35 -30.08 -6.42
C ARG A 329 6.26 -31.03 -6.90
N VAL A 330 6.15 -31.18 -8.21
CA VAL A 330 5.19 -32.08 -8.86
C VAL A 330 5.30 -33.50 -8.27
N PRO A 331 4.17 -34.12 -7.87
CA PRO A 331 4.17 -35.45 -7.29
C PRO A 331 4.61 -36.50 -8.30
N ARG A 332 5.30 -37.53 -7.79
CA ARG A 332 5.71 -38.71 -8.56
C ARG A 332 4.73 -39.86 -8.32
N MET A 333 4.45 -40.63 -9.36
CA MET A 333 3.72 -41.90 -9.28
C MET A 333 4.59 -42.98 -8.63
N VAL A 334 3.98 -44.10 -8.23
CA VAL A 334 4.70 -45.27 -7.67
C VAL A 334 5.79 -45.79 -8.60
N SER A 335 5.61 -45.62 -9.92
CA SER A 335 6.59 -45.93 -10.96
C SER A 335 7.79 -44.97 -11.03
N GLY A 336 7.86 -43.95 -10.15
CA GLY A 336 8.92 -42.94 -10.15
C GLY A 336 8.73 -41.82 -11.18
N LYS A 337 7.70 -41.91 -12.03
CA LYS A 337 7.39 -40.95 -13.11
C LYS A 337 6.49 -39.83 -12.61
N THR A 338 6.71 -38.60 -13.08
CA THR A 338 5.79 -37.46 -12.87
C THR A 338 4.68 -37.42 -13.91
N LEU A 339 4.99 -37.77 -15.17
CA LEU A 339 4.01 -38.01 -16.24
C LEU A 339 4.39 -39.24 -17.07
N PRO A 340 3.43 -39.86 -17.78
CA PRO A 340 3.70 -41.03 -18.64
C PRO A 340 4.77 -40.78 -19.71
N CYS A 341 4.93 -39.53 -20.15
CA CYS A 341 5.90 -39.11 -21.17
C CYS A 341 7.33 -38.93 -20.65
N PHE A 342 7.54 -38.95 -19.33
CA PHE A 342 8.87 -38.86 -18.74
C PHE A 342 9.40 -40.24 -18.34
N PRO A 343 10.72 -40.47 -18.43
CA PRO A 343 11.33 -41.68 -17.89
C PRO A 343 11.17 -41.74 -16.36
N PRO A 344 11.20 -42.94 -15.75
CA PRO A 344 11.27 -43.08 -14.30
C PRO A 344 12.44 -42.29 -13.74
N TRP A 345 12.23 -41.61 -12.61
CA TRP A 345 13.30 -40.91 -11.87
C TRP A 345 14.06 -39.82 -12.63
N ASP A 346 13.46 -39.26 -13.69
CA ASP A 346 14.06 -38.19 -14.51
C ASP A 346 14.63 -37.04 -13.64
N SER A 347 15.91 -36.76 -13.84
CA SER A 347 16.67 -35.74 -13.11
C SER A 347 16.45 -34.33 -13.63
N ARG A 348 15.84 -34.19 -14.82
CA ARG A 348 15.67 -32.91 -15.50
C ARG A 348 14.69 -32.00 -14.76
N SER A 349 14.97 -30.70 -14.83
CA SER A 349 14.14 -29.67 -14.20
C SER A 349 12.69 -29.68 -14.72
N ARG A 350 12.49 -29.87 -16.03
CA ARG A 350 11.16 -29.94 -16.67
C ARG A 350 10.30 -31.08 -16.11
N ALA A 351 10.88 -32.26 -15.88
CA ALA A 351 10.13 -33.42 -15.39
C ALA A 351 9.55 -33.17 -13.99
N GLY A 352 10.23 -32.38 -13.16
CA GLY A 352 9.73 -31.99 -11.84
C GLY A 352 8.98 -30.64 -11.81
N GLY A 353 8.40 -30.21 -12.93
CA GLY A 353 7.49 -29.07 -12.97
C GLY A 353 8.13 -27.69 -13.13
N PHE A 354 9.38 -27.61 -13.57
CA PHE A 354 9.98 -26.33 -13.97
C PHE A 354 9.57 -25.96 -15.40
N ILE A 355 8.83 -24.86 -15.55
CA ILE A 355 8.33 -24.39 -16.84
C ILE A 355 9.23 -23.26 -17.34
N SER A 356 10.06 -23.57 -18.35
CA SER A 356 10.94 -22.61 -19.02
C SER A 356 10.20 -21.74 -20.04
N ASP A 357 9.07 -22.23 -20.54
CA ASP A 357 8.23 -21.52 -21.50
C ASP A 357 7.36 -20.46 -20.79
N ARG A 358 6.73 -19.59 -21.58
CA ARG A 358 6.00 -18.39 -21.11
C ARG A 358 4.63 -18.30 -21.79
N PHE A 359 3.70 -17.55 -21.20
CA PHE A 359 2.36 -17.41 -21.80
C PHE A 359 2.37 -16.81 -23.21
N LEU A 360 3.31 -15.91 -23.51
CA LEU A 360 3.40 -15.28 -24.84
C LEU A 360 3.65 -16.28 -25.98
N THR A 361 4.46 -17.31 -25.74
CA THR A 361 4.81 -18.31 -26.77
C THR A 361 4.01 -19.61 -26.66
N GLY A 362 3.20 -19.74 -25.61
CA GLY A 362 2.47 -20.95 -25.28
C GLY A 362 3.31 -21.95 -24.46
N LEU A 363 2.60 -22.89 -23.82
CA LEU A 363 3.16 -23.94 -22.98
C LEU A 363 3.11 -25.29 -23.71
N ARG A 364 4.11 -26.15 -23.47
CA ARG A 364 4.08 -27.52 -23.97
C ARG A 364 3.03 -28.36 -23.23
N PRO A 365 2.51 -29.45 -23.81
CA PRO A 365 1.48 -30.27 -23.16
C PRO A 365 1.86 -30.79 -21.75
N GLN A 366 3.13 -31.16 -21.54
CA GLN A 366 3.61 -31.62 -20.23
C GLN A 366 3.57 -30.50 -19.18
N GLU A 367 4.06 -29.32 -19.56
CA GLU A 367 4.13 -28.13 -18.71
C GLU A 367 2.72 -27.56 -18.44
N TYR A 368 1.85 -27.59 -19.45
CA TYR A 368 0.44 -27.22 -19.32
C TYR A 368 -0.27 -28.08 -18.26
N TYR A 369 -0.02 -29.39 -18.25
CA TYR A 369 -0.61 -30.28 -17.26
C TYR A 369 -0.14 -29.95 -15.83
N PHE A 370 1.16 -29.69 -15.62
CA PHE A 370 1.67 -29.26 -14.32
C PHE A 370 1.12 -27.90 -13.89
N HIS A 371 0.96 -26.97 -14.83
CA HIS A 371 0.35 -25.68 -14.53
C HIS A 371 -1.12 -25.82 -14.10
N CYS A 372 -1.87 -26.72 -14.74
CA CYS A 372 -3.25 -27.05 -14.33
C CYS A 372 -3.31 -27.65 -12.92
N MET A 373 -2.32 -28.45 -12.52
CA MET A 373 -2.25 -28.95 -11.13
C MET A 373 -2.11 -27.79 -10.15
N ALA A 374 -1.17 -26.87 -10.38
CA ALA A 374 -0.93 -25.72 -9.50
C ALA A 374 -2.14 -24.79 -9.43
N GLY A 375 -2.82 -24.57 -10.57
CA GLY A 375 -4.07 -23.79 -10.59
C GLY A 375 -5.19 -24.44 -9.78
N ARG A 376 -5.30 -25.77 -9.80
CA ARG A 376 -6.33 -26.50 -9.04
C ARG A 376 -6.04 -26.49 -7.54
N ASP A 377 -4.78 -26.55 -7.12
CA ASP A 377 -4.38 -26.50 -5.71
C ASP A 377 -4.91 -25.25 -5.02
N GLY A 378 -4.74 -24.07 -5.65
CA GLY A 378 -5.27 -22.81 -5.12
C GLY A 378 -6.80 -22.75 -5.02
N LEU A 379 -7.52 -23.40 -5.95
CA LEU A 379 -8.98 -23.48 -5.91
C LEU A 379 -9.48 -24.38 -4.78
N VAL A 380 -8.81 -25.52 -4.58
CA VAL A 380 -9.14 -26.46 -3.48
C VAL A 380 -8.87 -25.81 -2.13
N ASP A 381 -7.75 -25.11 -1.99
CA ASP A 381 -7.38 -24.40 -0.76
C ASP A 381 -8.45 -23.36 -0.36
N THR A 382 -8.93 -22.59 -1.35
CA THR A 382 -10.01 -21.62 -1.14
C THR A 382 -11.30 -22.29 -0.66
N ALA A 383 -11.68 -23.42 -1.25
CA ALA A 383 -12.90 -24.15 -0.89
C ALA A 383 -12.87 -24.69 0.55
N ILE A 384 -11.72 -25.17 1.02
CA ILE A 384 -11.59 -25.77 2.36
C ILE A 384 -11.45 -24.69 3.44
N LYS A 385 -10.63 -23.66 3.21
CA LYS A 385 -10.30 -22.65 4.23
C LYS A 385 -11.48 -21.74 4.60
N THR A 386 -12.36 -21.42 3.64
CA THR A 386 -13.50 -20.50 3.84
C THR A 386 -14.42 -20.91 5.01
N SER A 387 -14.60 -22.21 5.24
CA SER A 387 -15.51 -22.70 6.31
C SER A 387 -14.96 -22.50 7.73
N ARG A 388 -13.62 -22.50 7.89
CA ARG A 388 -12.97 -22.51 9.21
C ARG A 388 -12.89 -21.12 9.82
N SER A 389 -12.58 -20.10 9.04
CA SER A 389 -12.45 -18.73 9.52
C SER A 389 -13.80 -18.16 10.01
N GLY A 390 -14.89 -18.41 9.27
CA GLY A 390 -16.22 -17.92 9.66
C GLY A 390 -16.72 -18.45 11.01
N TYR A 391 -16.49 -19.74 11.29
CA TYR A 391 -16.86 -20.32 12.60
C TYR A 391 -16.02 -19.74 13.74
N LEU A 392 -14.69 -19.60 13.53
CA LEU A 392 -13.79 -19.00 14.49
C LEU A 392 -14.20 -17.56 14.84
N GLN A 393 -14.47 -16.74 13.81
CA GLN A 393 -14.91 -15.36 13.99
C GLN A 393 -16.19 -15.26 14.81
N ARG A 394 -17.17 -16.13 14.55
CA ARG A 394 -18.43 -16.17 15.33
C ARG A 394 -18.18 -16.49 16.80
N CYS A 395 -17.36 -17.49 17.10
CA CYS A 395 -17.03 -17.86 18.48
C CYS A 395 -16.34 -16.71 19.23
N LEU A 396 -15.41 -16.02 18.58
CA LEU A 396 -14.71 -14.88 19.17
C LEU A 396 -15.67 -13.71 19.42
N ILE A 397 -16.44 -13.29 18.40
CA ILE A 397 -17.37 -12.17 18.55
C ILE A 397 -18.40 -12.46 19.64
N LYS A 398 -18.95 -13.68 19.71
CA LYS A 398 -19.99 -13.98 20.68
C LYS A 398 -19.50 -13.96 22.13
N ASN A 399 -18.24 -14.35 22.36
CA ASN A 399 -17.63 -14.29 23.69
C ASN A 399 -17.17 -12.88 24.06
N LEU A 400 -16.86 -12.02 23.08
CA LEU A 400 -16.29 -10.69 23.30
C LEU A 400 -17.31 -9.55 23.08
N GLU A 401 -18.57 -9.83 22.74
CA GLU A 401 -19.56 -8.83 22.32
C GLU A 401 -19.83 -7.74 23.36
N CYS A 402 -19.68 -8.08 24.65
CA CYS A 402 -19.98 -7.19 25.75
C CYS A 402 -18.80 -6.31 26.19
N LEU A 403 -17.58 -6.55 25.69
CA LEU A 403 -16.41 -5.79 26.11
C LEU A 403 -16.39 -4.40 25.49
N LYS A 404 -16.37 -3.38 26.34
CA LYS A 404 -16.34 -1.97 25.96
C LYS A 404 -15.42 -1.16 26.87
N VAL A 405 -14.93 -0.03 26.35
CA VAL A 405 -14.16 0.94 27.12
C VAL A 405 -15.11 1.77 27.99
N TYR A 406 -14.84 1.89 29.28
CA TYR A 406 -15.61 2.73 30.21
C TYR A 406 -15.00 4.14 30.35
N TYR A 407 -15.74 5.06 30.98
CA TYR A 407 -15.29 6.46 31.17
C TYR A 407 -14.02 6.61 32.02
N ASP A 408 -13.68 5.59 32.80
CA ASP A 408 -12.42 5.49 33.55
C ASP A 408 -11.28 4.85 32.73
N TYR A 409 -11.48 4.66 31.42
CA TYR A 409 -10.58 4.00 30.45
C TYR A 409 -10.29 2.52 30.72
N THR A 410 -10.98 1.91 31.68
CA THR A 410 -10.94 0.46 31.89
C THR A 410 -11.80 -0.27 30.86
N VAL A 411 -11.37 -1.46 30.45
CA VAL A 411 -12.16 -2.35 29.60
C VAL A 411 -12.92 -3.32 30.50
N ARG A 412 -14.24 -3.29 30.41
CA ARG A 412 -15.11 -4.12 31.25
C ARG A 412 -16.10 -4.90 30.41
N ASP A 413 -16.52 -6.03 30.98
CA ASP A 413 -17.64 -6.81 30.51
C ASP A 413 -18.97 -6.23 31.04
N SER A 414 -20.08 -6.73 30.53
CA SER A 414 -21.46 -6.36 30.84
C SER A 414 -21.85 -6.54 32.31
N ASP A 415 -21.21 -7.47 33.02
CA ASP A 415 -21.37 -7.72 34.46
C ASP A 415 -20.60 -6.71 35.33
N GLY A 416 -19.76 -5.87 34.73
CA GLY A 416 -18.91 -4.89 35.42
C GLY A 416 -17.52 -5.42 35.79
N SER A 417 -17.20 -6.67 35.47
CA SER A 417 -15.87 -7.26 35.67
C SER A 417 -14.83 -6.53 34.81
N VAL A 418 -13.72 -6.13 35.45
CA VAL A 418 -12.61 -5.45 34.77
C VAL A 418 -11.70 -6.49 34.12
N ILE A 419 -11.56 -6.42 32.79
CA ILE A 419 -10.69 -7.32 32.02
C ILE A 419 -9.33 -6.67 31.78
N GLN A 420 -9.31 -5.36 31.47
CA GLN A 420 -8.07 -4.59 31.34
C GLN A 420 -8.21 -3.24 32.04
N PHE A 421 -7.14 -2.79 32.69
CA PHE A 421 -7.11 -1.47 33.33
C PHE A 421 -6.99 -0.33 32.32
N ASN A 422 -6.21 -0.53 31.25
CA ASN A 422 -6.14 0.36 30.10
C ASN A 422 -6.24 -0.50 28.83
N TYR A 423 -6.99 -0.03 27.85
CA TYR A 423 -7.07 -0.69 26.53
C TYR A 423 -5.67 -0.78 25.90
N GLY A 424 -5.19 -1.98 25.58
CA GLY A 424 -3.86 -2.15 24.97
C GLY A 424 -2.68 -1.69 25.83
N GLU A 425 -2.88 -1.53 27.14
CA GLU A 425 -1.92 -0.97 28.12
C GLU A 425 -1.55 0.52 27.91
N ASP A 426 -1.75 1.08 26.72
CA ASP A 426 -1.47 2.48 26.37
C ASP A 426 -2.73 3.36 26.23
N GLY A 427 -3.90 2.74 26.08
CA GLY A 427 -5.20 3.40 25.90
C GLY A 427 -5.44 3.93 24.49
N LEU A 428 -4.61 3.59 23.50
CA LEU A 428 -4.67 4.18 22.17
C LEU A 428 -5.65 3.44 21.24
N ASP A 429 -6.35 4.22 20.42
CA ASP A 429 -7.18 3.70 19.33
C ASP A 429 -6.32 3.40 18.10
N VAL A 430 -6.35 2.14 17.62
CA VAL A 430 -5.58 1.66 16.47
C VAL A 430 -5.80 2.52 15.22
N MET A 431 -7.00 3.05 15.01
CA MET A 431 -7.31 3.91 13.86
C MET A 431 -6.56 5.24 13.90
N LYS A 432 -6.12 5.70 15.08
CA LYS A 432 -5.44 7.00 15.28
C LYS A 432 -3.93 6.86 15.51
N ILE A 433 -3.40 5.63 15.60
CA ILE A 433 -2.00 5.37 15.94
C ILE A 433 -1.04 5.66 14.78
N SER A 434 -1.41 5.34 13.54
CA SER A 434 -0.46 5.26 12.42
C SER A 434 0.45 6.49 12.30
N CYS A 435 -0.09 7.70 12.38
CA CYS A 435 0.71 8.92 12.24
C CYS A 435 1.40 9.41 13.52
N LEU A 436 1.22 8.76 14.68
CA LEU A 436 1.87 9.16 15.95
C LEU A 436 3.38 9.02 15.91
N THR A 437 3.89 8.03 15.18
CA THR A 437 5.32 7.73 15.05
C THR A 437 6.01 8.49 13.92
N GLU A 438 5.24 9.14 13.04
CA GLU A 438 5.73 9.90 11.89
C GLU A 438 6.17 11.33 12.29
N PHE A 439 7.19 11.40 13.14
CA PHE A 439 7.64 12.65 13.76
C PHE A 439 8.08 13.71 12.74
N GLU A 440 8.66 13.32 11.60
CA GLU A 440 9.10 14.26 10.56
C GLU A 440 7.91 14.98 9.90
N VAL A 441 6.82 14.25 9.62
CA VAL A 441 5.59 14.82 9.04
C VAL A 441 4.91 15.75 10.03
N LEU A 442 4.80 15.34 11.30
CA LEU A 442 4.21 16.16 12.36
C LEU A 442 5.05 17.41 12.66
N ALA A 443 6.38 17.29 12.67
CA ALA A 443 7.29 18.41 12.90
C ALA A 443 7.24 19.43 11.77
N THR A 444 7.09 18.98 10.52
CA THR A 444 6.97 19.87 9.36
C THR A 444 5.62 20.61 9.36
N ASN A 445 4.54 19.93 9.77
CA ASN A 445 3.17 20.44 9.70
C ASN A 445 2.62 20.96 11.05
N GLN A 446 3.48 21.41 11.98
CA GLN A 446 3.07 21.83 13.33
C GLN A 446 1.89 22.81 13.38
N LYS A 447 1.80 23.75 12.43
CA LYS A 447 0.71 24.74 12.39
C LYS A 447 -0.65 24.07 12.19
N LEU A 448 -0.71 23.08 11.29
CA LEU A 448 -1.94 22.35 10.97
C LEU A 448 -2.36 21.46 12.13
N VAL A 449 -1.41 20.70 12.69
CA VAL A 449 -1.65 19.83 13.83
C VAL A 449 -2.19 20.65 15.01
N ARG A 450 -1.59 21.82 15.29
CA ARG A 450 -2.07 22.73 16.34
C ARG A 450 -3.47 23.28 16.10
N GLN A 451 -3.79 23.63 14.86
CA GLN A 451 -5.13 24.10 14.48
C GLN A 451 -6.16 22.98 14.67
N ARG A 452 -5.84 21.74 14.26
CA ARG A 452 -6.70 20.57 14.42
C ARG A 452 -6.95 20.23 15.89
N LEU A 453 -5.90 20.27 16.71
CA LEU A 453 -5.98 20.03 18.15
C LEU A 453 -6.61 21.21 18.94
N GLY A 454 -7.00 22.31 18.27
CA GLY A 454 -7.66 23.45 18.92
C GLY A 454 -6.76 24.29 19.83
N THR A 455 -5.43 24.11 19.78
CA THR A 455 -4.48 24.75 20.70
C THR A 455 -4.43 26.27 20.62
N ASN A 456 -4.78 26.88 19.47
CA ASN A 456 -4.85 28.34 19.37
C ASN A 456 -5.88 28.94 20.36
N LYS A 457 -6.96 28.22 20.67
CA LYS A 457 -7.95 28.65 21.68
C LYS A 457 -7.46 28.43 23.12
N LEU A 458 -6.60 27.43 23.34
CA LEU A 458 -6.03 27.12 24.66
C LEU A 458 -4.90 28.09 25.05
N ASP A 459 -4.09 28.54 24.10
CA ASP A 459 -3.06 29.56 24.33
C ASP A 459 -3.66 30.96 24.60
N GLU A 460 -4.81 31.31 23.98
CA GLU A 460 -5.54 32.57 24.24
C GLU A 460 -6.27 32.58 25.60
N LEU A 461 -6.77 31.43 26.07
CA LEU A 461 -7.31 31.30 27.44
C LEU A 461 -6.19 31.23 28.51
N GLY A 462 -4.98 30.81 28.13
CA GLY A 462 -3.82 30.72 29.02
C GLY A 462 -3.09 32.04 29.28
N SER A 463 -3.38 33.09 28.50
CA SER A 463 -2.65 34.38 28.57
C SER A 463 -3.25 35.40 29.55
N GLN A 464 -4.35 35.09 30.25
CA GLN A 464 -4.89 35.93 31.34
C GLN A 464 -4.69 35.39 32.75
N HIS A 465 -4.14 34.19 32.96
CA HIS A 465 -3.87 33.68 34.30
C HIS A 465 -2.46 33.14 34.49
N SER A 466 -1.53 34.07 34.66
CA SER A 466 -0.27 33.87 35.36
C SER A 466 -0.50 33.60 36.85
N LYS A 467 -1.04 32.43 37.21
CA LYS A 467 -0.91 31.82 38.55
C LYS A 467 -0.88 30.30 38.42
N LYS A 468 0.33 29.75 38.52
CA LYS A 468 0.72 28.32 38.50
C LYS A 468 0.04 27.41 39.56
N GLU A 469 -0.99 27.87 40.27
CA GLU A 469 -1.47 27.17 41.48
C GLU A 469 -2.97 26.87 41.53
N LYS A 470 -3.79 27.30 40.55
CA LYS A 470 -5.26 27.04 40.57
C LYS A 470 -5.80 26.16 39.45
N PHE A 471 -4.94 25.41 38.76
CA PHE A 471 -5.33 24.30 37.87
C PHE A 471 -5.24 22.93 38.56
N LYS A 472 -5.38 22.87 39.89
CA LYS A 472 -5.39 21.62 40.67
C LYS A 472 -6.80 21.09 40.97
N GLU A 473 -7.84 21.91 40.95
CA GLU A 473 -9.13 21.53 41.57
C GLU A 473 -10.32 21.34 40.63
N LYS A 474 -10.24 21.72 39.34
CA LYS A 474 -11.36 21.54 38.39
C LYS A 474 -11.11 20.54 37.25
N SER A 475 -9.95 19.88 37.25
CA SER A 475 -9.62 18.76 36.35
C SER A 475 -9.67 17.40 37.04
N SER A 476 -10.34 17.31 38.19
CA SER A 476 -10.35 16.13 39.08
C SER A 476 -11.12 14.92 38.54
N VAL A 477 -11.75 15.02 37.37
CA VAL A 477 -12.48 13.90 36.75
C VAL A 477 -11.71 13.27 35.57
N ALA A 478 -10.65 13.93 35.06
CA ALA A 478 -9.68 13.32 34.14
C ALA A 478 -8.45 12.88 34.96
N GLY A 479 -8.64 11.84 35.77
CA GLY A 479 -7.64 11.32 36.70
C GLY A 479 -6.34 10.88 36.00
N SER A 480 -5.21 11.26 36.59
CA SER A 480 -3.85 10.66 36.54
C SER A 480 -3.15 10.30 35.22
N TYR A 481 -3.84 9.99 34.12
CA TYR A 481 -3.26 9.45 32.89
C TYR A 481 -2.88 10.50 31.83
N ALA A 482 -3.29 11.76 32.02
CA ALA A 482 -3.19 12.81 31.00
C ALA A 482 -2.11 13.87 31.25
N LYS A 483 -1.21 13.68 32.24
CA LYS A 483 -0.19 14.69 32.57
C LYS A 483 1.11 14.51 31.80
N ASP A 484 1.54 13.28 31.55
CA ASP A 484 2.85 12.99 30.99
C ASP A 484 2.74 12.02 29.80
N LEU A 485 3.52 12.30 28.76
CA LEU A 485 3.68 11.40 27.60
C LEU A 485 4.25 10.07 28.13
N PRO A 486 3.84 8.89 27.64
CA PRO A 486 4.47 7.65 28.06
C PRO A 486 5.98 7.73 27.87
N GLU A 487 6.77 7.30 28.86
CA GLU A 487 8.24 7.43 28.83
C GLU A 487 8.85 6.86 27.55
N ALA A 488 8.26 5.79 27.01
CA ALA A 488 8.69 5.15 25.78
C ALA A 488 8.51 6.07 24.55
N LEU A 489 7.41 6.81 24.46
CA LEU A 489 7.16 7.75 23.38
C LEU A 489 8.02 9.00 23.55
N GLU A 490 8.22 9.46 24.78
CA GLU A 490 9.09 10.59 25.07
C GLU A 490 10.54 10.32 24.67
N LYS A 491 11.07 9.14 25.04
CA LYS A 491 12.40 8.68 24.61
C LYS A 491 12.53 8.67 23.10
N LYS A 492 11.54 8.12 22.37
CA LYS A 492 11.54 8.12 20.88
C LYS A 492 11.55 9.53 20.28
N VAL A 493 10.79 10.46 20.86
CA VAL A 493 10.76 11.85 20.41
C VAL A 493 12.10 12.54 20.70
N GLN A 494 12.69 12.31 21.87
CA GLN A 494 14.00 12.84 22.23
C GLN A 494 15.12 12.27 21.36
N GLU A 495 15.10 10.98 21.05
CA GLU A 495 16.01 10.32 20.10
C GLU A 495 15.88 10.91 18.69
N PHE A 496 14.65 11.11 18.20
CA PHE A 496 14.39 11.75 16.92
C PHE A 496 14.95 13.17 16.87
N ILE A 497 14.66 14.00 17.88
CA ILE A 497 15.21 15.35 17.98
C ILE A 497 16.75 15.28 18.05
N GLY A 498 17.28 14.37 18.86
CA GLY A 498 18.71 14.09 19.04
C GLY A 498 19.44 13.77 17.74
N GLY A 499 18.85 12.93 16.88
CA GLY A 499 19.40 12.51 15.60
C GLY A 499 19.34 13.56 14.48
N LEU A 500 18.57 14.63 14.63
CA LEU A 500 18.48 15.69 13.61
C LEU A 500 19.71 16.62 13.64
N SER A 501 20.22 16.95 12.44
CA SER A 501 21.27 17.97 12.27
C SER A 501 20.81 19.35 12.77
N LYS A 502 21.76 20.20 13.18
CA LYS A 502 21.45 21.57 13.66
C LYS A 502 20.64 22.38 12.62
N GLU A 503 20.93 22.20 11.34
CA GLU A 503 20.24 22.84 10.22
C GLU A 503 18.79 22.35 10.08
N LYS A 504 18.56 21.03 10.12
CA LYS A 504 17.20 20.46 10.08
C LYS A 504 16.35 20.85 11.29
N ARG A 505 16.96 21.00 12.47
CA ARG A 505 16.24 21.50 13.66
C ARG A 505 15.79 22.95 13.49
N GLN A 506 16.61 23.77 12.84
CA GLN A 506 16.26 25.17 12.55
C GLN A 506 15.16 25.26 11.48
N SER A 507 15.23 24.46 10.42
CA SER A 507 14.21 24.45 9.36
C SER A 507 12.84 23.99 9.87
N LEU A 508 12.81 22.97 10.75
CA LEU A 508 11.58 22.46 11.38
C LEU A 508 11.07 23.33 12.55
N LYS A 509 11.72 24.47 12.83
CA LYS A 509 11.37 25.38 13.94
C LYS A 509 11.32 24.68 15.30
N LEU A 510 12.12 23.64 15.51
CA LEU A 510 12.19 22.85 16.74
C LEU A 510 13.08 23.49 17.82
N LYS A 511 13.23 24.83 17.82
CA LYS A 511 14.07 25.54 18.80
C LYS A 511 13.56 25.38 20.25
N ASN A 512 12.24 25.27 20.43
CA ASN A 512 11.61 24.94 21.72
C ASN A 512 11.13 23.48 21.73
N GLN A 513 11.97 22.57 22.22
CA GLN A 513 11.67 21.14 22.37
C GLN A 513 10.36 20.92 23.15
N ASN A 514 10.17 21.67 24.24
CA ASN A 514 8.96 21.60 25.08
C ASN A 514 7.67 21.89 24.30
N LYS A 515 7.72 22.78 23.28
CA LYS A 515 6.52 23.12 22.50
C LYS A 515 6.11 21.99 21.55
N PHE A 516 7.08 21.20 21.08
CA PHE A 516 6.82 20.02 20.26
C PHE A 516 6.37 18.84 21.13
N LEU A 517 7.02 18.62 22.28
CA LEU A 517 6.60 17.61 23.25
C LEU A 517 5.16 17.84 23.75
N ASN A 518 4.80 19.08 24.09
CA ASN A 518 3.42 19.42 24.48
C ASN A 518 2.42 19.13 23.35
N MET A 519 2.79 19.41 22.09
CA MET A 519 1.95 19.10 20.94
C MET A 519 1.78 17.58 20.76
N MET A 520 2.84 16.81 20.94
CA MET A 520 2.80 15.34 20.90
C MET A 520 1.96 14.77 22.06
N GLY A 521 2.03 15.36 23.25
CA GLY A 521 1.17 15.00 24.39
C GLY A 521 -0.30 15.22 24.10
N LEU A 522 -0.65 16.38 23.54
CA LEU A 522 -2.03 16.65 23.12
C LEU A 522 -2.49 15.71 22.00
N LYS A 523 -1.60 15.39 21.05
CA LYS A 523 -1.89 14.44 19.98
C LYS A 523 -2.11 13.03 20.54
N TYR A 524 -1.31 12.60 21.52
CA TYR A 524 -1.49 11.32 22.22
C TYR A 524 -2.87 11.25 22.88
N VAL A 525 -3.24 12.26 23.68
CA VAL A 525 -4.55 12.33 24.33
C VAL A 525 -5.69 12.32 23.32
N SER A 526 -5.55 13.00 22.19
CA SER A 526 -6.57 12.98 21.12
C SER A 526 -6.70 11.63 20.40
N SER A 527 -5.73 10.74 20.59
CA SER A 527 -5.65 9.42 19.94
C SER A 527 -6.07 8.28 20.87
N LEU A 528 -6.54 8.59 22.09
CA LEU A 528 -7.09 7.60 23.01
C LEU A 528 -8.39 6.99 22.47
N ALA A 529 -8.63 5.72 22.82
CA ALA A 529 -9.89 5.04 22.58
C ALA A 529 -11.03 5.74 23.32
N GLN A 530 -12.18 5.87 22.64
CA GLN A 530 -13.30 6.61 23.20
C GLN A 530 -14.10 5.75 24.19
N PRO A 531 -14.55 6.30 25.32
CA PRO A 531 -15.51 5.59 26.18
C PRO A 531 -16.77 5.19 25.41
N GLY A 532 -17.17 3.93 25.55
CA GLY A 532 -18.28 3.32 24.81
C GLY A 532 -17.86 2.49 23.60
N GLU A 533 -16.58 2.53 23.21
CA GLU A 533 -16.08 1.80 22.05
C GLU A 533 -16.11 0.28 22.27
N ALA A 534 -16.70 -0.46 21.32
CA ALA A 534 -16.94 -1.90 21.39
C ALA A 534 -15.70 -2.72 21.02
N VAL A 535 -14.64 -2.56 21.82
CA VAL A 535 -13.31 -3.13 21.57
C VAL A 535 -13.30 -4.66 21.47
N GLY A 536 -14.21 -5.37 22.13
CA GLY A 536 -14.28 -6.82 22.02
C GLY A 536 -14.77 -7.32 20.67
N VAL A 537 -15.78 -6.65 20.09
CA VAL A 537 -16.26 -6.94 18.73
C VAL A 537 -15.17 -6.61 17.71
N ILE A 538 -14.50 -5.47 17.88
CA ILE A 538 -13.40 -5.04 17.01
C ILE A 538 -12.26 -6.08 17.05
N ALA A 539 -11.88 -6.57 18.24
CA ALA A 539 -10.85 -7.58 18.38
C ALA A 539 -11.25 -8.91 17.70
N GLY A 540 -12.50 -9.37 17.92
CA GLY A 540 -13.01 -10.58 17.27
C GLY A 540 -13.03 -10.48 15.74
N GLN A 541 -13.41 -9.32 15.20
CA GLN A 541 -13.38 -9.04 13.76
C GLN A 541 -11.95 -8.94 13.22
N SER A 542 -11.05 -8.27 13.95
CA SER A 542 -9.66 -8.07 13.55
C SER A 542 -8.84 -9.37 13.52
N ILE A 543 -9.28 -10.41 14.24
CA ILE A 543 -8.69 -11.75 14.18
C ILE A 543 -9.37 -12.61 13.11
N GLY A 544 -10.70 -12.58 13.05
CA GLY A 544 -11.47 -13.49 12.20
C GLY A 544 -11.54 -13.09 10.72
N GLU A 545 -11.46 -11.80 10.39
CA GLU A 545 -11.46 -11.33 8.99
C GLU A 545 -10.16 -11.65 8.23
N PRO A 546 -8.95 -11.46 8.80
CA PRO A 546 -7.71 -11.81 8.09
C PRO A 546 -7.34 -13.31 8.16
N SER A 547 -7.99 -14.11 9.00
CA SER A 547 -7.77 -15.56 9.14
C SER A 547 -8.46 -16.35 8.04
#